data_AF-A0A3C0INI9-F1
#
_entry.id   AF-A0A3C0INI9-F1
#
_cell.length_a   1.000
_cell.length_b   1.000
_cell.length_c   1.000
_cell.angle_alpha   90.00
_cell.angle_beta   90.00
_cell.angle_gamma   90.00
#
_symmetry.space_group_name_H-M   'P 1'
#
loop_
_entity.id
_entity.type
_entity.pdbx_description
1 polymer ?
#
loop_
_entity_poly.entity_id
_entity_poly.type
_entity_poly.pdbx_seq_one_letter_code
_entity_poly.pdbx_strand_id
1 'polypeptide(L)' 'GSEVQHVYYKEQNLQRIVTYCQKDVAVVANIMLRFQEQPLLASENIHIAS' A
#
# COMPACT_ATOMS: atom_id res chain seq x y z
N GLY A 1 -3.94 7.01 6.79
CA GLY A 1 -4.81 8.18 6.49
C GLY A 1 -4.55 9.35 7.43
N SER A 2 -4.80 9.19 8.73
CA SER A 2 -4.66 10.26 9.74
C SER A 2 -3.33 10.99 9.72
N GLU A 3 -2.24 10.27 9.43
CA GLU A 3 -0.88 10.80 9.46
C GLU A 3 -0.50 11.63 8.22
N VAL A 4 -1.31 11.64 7.16
CA VAL A 4 -0.93 12.28 5.87
C VAL A 4 -0.61 13.76 6.06
N GLN A 5 -1.42 14.48 6.84
CA GLN A 5 -1.22 15.90 7.11
C GLN A 5 0.10 16.15 7.85
N HIS A 6 0.41 15.36 8.87
CA HIS A 6 1.66 15.48 9.61
C HIS A 6 2.87 15.19 8.71
N VAL A 7 2.83 14.07 7.98
CA VAL A 7 3.94 13.62 7.14
C VAL A 7 4.20 14.61 5.98
N TYR A 8 3.16 15.17 5.38
CA TYR A 8 3.30 16.11 4.28
C TYR A 8 3.84 17.47 4.74
N TYR A 9 3.24 18.07 5.77
CA TYR A 9 3.57 19.44 6.17
C TYR A 9 4.73 19.55 7.18
N LYS A 10 4.90 18.55 8.05
CA LYS A 10 5.94 18.59 9.10
C LYS A 10 7.17 17.80 8.70
N GLU A 11 6.99 16.57 8.23
CA GLU A 11 8.13 15.71 7.86
C GLU A 11 8.62 15.95 6.43
N GLN A 12 7.82 16.60 5.58
CA GLN A 12 8.12 16.82 4.16
C GLN A 12 8.48 15.52 3.41
N ASN A 13 7.86 14.41 3.78
CA ASN A 13 8.24 13.08 3.30
C ASN A 13 7.12 12.45 2.46
N LEU A 14 7.01 12.89 1.21
CA LEU A 14 6.00 12.39 0.28
C LEU A 14 6.20 10.89 -0.03
N GLN A 15 7.45 10.41 -0.08
CA GLN A 15 7.78 9.01 -0.37
C GLN A 15 7.20 8.07 0.69
N ARG A 16 7.18 8.50 1.96
CA ARG A 16 6.53 7.75 3.06
C ARG A 16 5.04 7.54 2.75
N ILE A 17 4.33 8.61 2.38
CA ILE A 17 2.89 8.57 2.05
C ILE A 17 2.63 7.57 0.91
N VAL A 18 3.40 7.69 -0.17
CA VAL A 18 3.31 6.78 -1.33
C VAL A 18 3.49 5.32 -0.90
N THR A 19 4.49 5.06 -0.06
CA THR A 19 4.81 3.70 0.42
C THR A 19 3.66 3.05 1.17
N TYR A 20 2.94 3.79 2.03
CA TYR A 20 1.81 3.17 2.75
C TYR A 20 0.62 2.97 1.82
N CYS A 21 0.34 3.92 0.92
CA CYS A 21 -0.74 3.76 -0.05
C CYS A 21 -0.53 2.49 -0.91
N GLN A 22 0.70 2.22 -1.33
CA GLN A 22 1.04 0.98 -2.05
C GLN A 22 0.78 -0.27 -1.19
N LYS A 23 1.19 -0.23 0.08
CA LYS A 23 0.95 -1.34 1.03
C LYS A 23 -0.54 -1.57 1.28
N ASP A 24 -1.33 -0.51 1.43
CA ASP A 24 -2.77 -0.59 1.67
C ASP A 24 -3.46 -1.31 0.50
N VAL A 25 -3.11 -0.96 -0.74
CA VAL A 25 -3.65 -1.62 -1.94
C VAL A 25 -3.27 -3.11 -1.97
N ALA A 26 -2.01 -3.44 -1.71
CA ALA A 26 -1.56 -4.84 -1.68
C ALA A 26 -2.29 -5.66 -0.59
N VAL A 27 -2.54 -5.06 0.58
CA VAL A 27 -3.30 -5.70 1.66
C VAL A 27 -4.76 -5.93 1.26
N VAL A 28 -5.42 -4.93 0.69
CA VAL A 28 -6.80 -5.06 0.22
C VAL A 28 -6.94 -6.16 -0.83
N ALA A 29 -6.02 -6.24 -1.80
CA ALA A 29 -6.00 -7.30 -2.80
C ALA A 29 -5.83 -8.69 -2.15
N ASN A 30 -4.93 -8.83 -1.18
CA ASN A 30 -4.73 -10.07 -0.44
C ASN A 30 -5.97 -10.48 0.37
N ILE A 31 -6.67 -9.53 0.99
CA ILE A 31 -7.95 -9.80 1.66
C ILE A 31 -8.98 -10.34 0.66
N MET A 32 -9.09 -9.71 -0.52
CA MET A 32 -9.98 -10.15 -1.58
C MET A 32 -9.66 -11.56 -2.11
N LEU A 33 -8.38 -11.92 -2.22
CA LEU A 33 -7.95 -13.26 -2.60
C LEU A 33 -8.31 -14.30 -1.53
N ARG A 34 -8.16 -13.96 -0.25
CA ARG A 34 -8.55 -14.86 0.85
C ARG A 34 -10.05 -15.10 0.92
N PHE A 35 -10.89 -14.10 0.61
CA PHE A 35 -12.33 -14.32 0.46
C PHE A 35 -12.69 -15.26 -0.69
N GLN A 36 -11.80 -15.42 -1.67
CA GLN A 36 -11.97 -16.33 -2.80
C GLN A 36 -11.19 -17.65 -2.64
N GLU A 37 -10.67 -17.94 -1.44
CA GLU A 37 -9.83 -19.11 -1.14
C GLU A 37 -8.58 -19.21 -2.04
N GLN A 38 -8.10 -18.08 -2.58
CA GLN A 38 -6.91 -18.00 -3.41
C GLN A 38 -5.63 -17.74 -2.58
N PRO A 39 -4.45 -18.15 -3.08
CA PRO A 39 -3.18 -17.81 -2.44
C PRO A 39 -2.96 -16.29 -2.41
N LEU A 40 -2.06 -15.83 -1.52
CA LEU A 40 -1.67 -14.42 -1.47
C LEU A 40 -0.86 -14.02 -2.71
N LEU A 41 -0.84 -12.72 -2.98
CA LEU A 41 0.05 -12.13 -3.98
C LEU A 41 1.51 -12.41 -3.62
N ALA A 42 2.25 -12.93 -4.60
CA ALA A 42 3.70 -13.00 -4.55
C ALA A 42 4.29 -11.61 -4.85
N SER A 43 5.35 -11.21 -4.15
CA SER A 43 5.92 -9.86 -4.25
C SER A 43 6.38 -9.53 -5.68
N GLU A 44 6.85 -10.53 -6.42
CA GLU A 44 7.26 -10.44 -7.82
C GLU A 44 6.13 -10.06 -8.78
N ASN A 45 4.87 -10.28 -8.37
CA ASN A 45 3.68 -9.96 -9.16
C ASN A 45 3.14 -8.54 -8.85
N ILE A 46 3.81 -7.77 -8.00
CA ILE A 46 3.44 -6.39 -7.66
C ILE A 46 4.34 -5.43 -8.43
N HIS A 47 3.76 -4.74 -9.41
CA HIS A 47 4.46 -3.74 -10.22
C HIS A 47 4.03 -2.33 -9.81
N ILE A 48 5.00 -1.52 -9.37
CA ILE A 48 4.78 -0.11 -9.06
C ILE A 48 5.10 0.70 -10.30
N ALA A 49 4.11 1.44 -10.82
CA ALA A 49 4.33 2.42 -11.88
C ALA A 49 5.01 3.67 -11.30
N SER A 50 6.00 4.18 -12.02
CA SER A 50 6.76 5.40 -11.73
C SER A 50 6.23 6.60 -12.49
#